data_AF-W6TG00-F1
#
_entry.id   AF-W6TG00-F1
#
_cell.length_a   1.000
_cell.length_b   1.000
_cell.length_c   1.000
_cell.angle_alpha   90.00
_cell.angle_beta   90.00
_cell.angle_gamma   90.00
#
_symmetry.space_group_name_H-M   'P 1'
#
loop_
_entity.id
_entity.type
_entity.pdbx_description
1 polymer ?
#
loop_
_entity_poly.entity_id
_entity_poly.type
_entity_poly.pdbx_seq_one_letter_code
_entity_poly.pdbx_strand_id
1 'polypeptide(L)'
;MLGQLEYLKKNGLIISNSKKIKKIPQKENKQPHHSHKNNILHKENKDSLKKEIKIGGKKFYIQNEYKNQLTFSLKEIKQLISKGLKNEEEKAIKNVLAKLTYENLIIFKNKKLIEIMRIVNGMEPNWTLLKTYENTNVNINEIDKIKNILECTMNFIQHSNKKSVLFLSLRSDYADNFWLKPQKSFIVAIEESMDSIKSLIDNQDNITKLASIKKTINKVYKKLNFFF
;
A
#
# COMPACT_ATOMS: atom_id res chain seq x y z
N MET A 1 5.24 -45.06 7.38
CA MET A 1 6.17 -43.92 7.46
C MET A 1 6.03 -43.25 8.82
N LEU A 2 6.73 -43.76 9.82
CA LEU A 2 6.69 -43.40 11.24
C LEU A 2 7.97 -42.60 11.66
N GLY A 3 8.52 -41.80 10.75
CA GLY A 3 9.88 -41.25 10.87
C GLY A 3 10.04 -39.87 11.50
N GLN A 4 8.96 -39.20 11.93
CA GLN A 4 9.06 -37.84 12.53
C GLN A 4 8.89 -37.80 14.06
N LEU A 5 8.33 -38.85 14.68
CA LEU A 5 8.10 -38.88 16.13
C LEU A 5 9.29 -39.41 16.95
N GLU A 6 10.21 -40.17 16.33
CA GLU A 6 11.45 -40.62 17.00
C GLU A 6 12.56 -39.55 17.00
N TYR A 7 12.53 -38.60 16.07
CA TYR A 7 13.52 -37.51 16.01
C TYR A 7 13.39 -36.53 17.18
N LEU A 8 12.18 -36.38 17.74
CA LEU A 8 11.91 -35.44 18.84
C LEU A 8 12.19 -36.03 20.24
N LYS A 9 12.38 -37.34 20.37
CA LYS A 9 12.77 -37.96 21.65
C LYS A 9 14.27 -37.90 21.95
N LYS A 10 15.13 -37.69 20.94
CA LYS A 10 16.59 -37.64 21.10
C LYS A 10 17.14 -36.28 21.54
N ASN A 11 16.34 -35.21 21.49
CA ASN A 11 16.82 -33.84 21.73
C ASN A 11 16.34 -33.19 23.05
N GLY A 12 15.96 -33.98 24.05
CA GLY A 12 16.02 -33.56 25.46
C GLY A 12 15.32 -32.25 25.85
N LEU A 13 14.19 -31.90 25.21
CA LEU A 13 13.42 -30.69 25.52
C LEU A 13 11.96 -31.05 25.81
N ILE A 14 11.76 -31.76 26.93
CA ILE A 14 10.47 -31.83 27.62
C ILE A 14 10.68 -31.18 28.99
N ILE A 15 10.12 -29.98 29.17
CA ILE A 15 9.91 -29.39 30.49
C ILE A 15 8.43 -29.56 30.80
N SER A 16 8.14 -30.59 31.59
CA SER A 16 6.89 -30.76 32.30
C SER A 16 6.87 -29.83 33.52
N ASN A 17 5.83 -29.02 33.67
CA ASN A 17 5.37 -28.66 35.01
C ASN A 17 3.86 -28.39 35.04
N SER A 18 3.17 -29.32 35.67
CA SER A 18 1.81 -29.25 36.17
C SER A 18 1.70 -28.30 37.37
N LYS A 19 0.60 -27.54 37.48
CA LYS A 19 -0.25 -27.46 38.70
C LYS A 19 -1.47 -26.56 38.49
N LYS A 20 -2.66 -27.17 38.59
CA LYS A 20 -3.95 -26.53 38.85
C LYS A 20 -4.04 -26.16 40.34
N ILE A 21 -4.44 -24.93 40.70
CA ILE A 21 -5.12 -24.59 41.98
C ILE A 21 -6.18 -23.49 41.72
N LYS A 22 -7.21 -23.49 42.57
CA LYS A 22 -8.61 -23.05 42.45
C LYS A 22 -8.89 -21.54 42.60
N LYS A 23 -10.09 -21.15 42.17
CA LYS A 23 -10.84 -19.91 42.47
C LYS A 23 -11.07 -19.70 43.98
N ILE A 24 -11.21 -18.43 44.43
CA ILE A 24 -12.42 -17.76 45.02
C ILE A 24 -12.00 -16.40 45.67
N PRO A 25 -12.90 -15.39 45.72
CA PRO A 25 -12.58 -13.96 45.91
C PRO A 25 -12.82 -13.45 47.33
N GLN A 26 -12.26 -12.29 47.67
CA GLN A 26 -12.68 -11.51 48.85
C GLN A 26 -12.73 -10.00 48.55
N LYS A 27 -13.89 -9.42 48.85
CA LYS A 27 -14.14 -7.98 49.04
C LYS A 27 -13.75 -7.59 50.46
N GLU A 28 -13.39 -6.31 50.65
CA GLU A 28 -13.90 -5.35 51.65
C GLU A 28 -12.84 -4.42 52.28
N ASN A 29 -13.06 -3.13 52.02
CA ASN A 29 -13.06 -1.98 52.94
C ASN A 29 -11.87 -1.72 53.88
N LYS A 30 -11.24 -0.55 53.70
CA LYS A 30 -11.40 0.64 54.58
C LYS A 30 -10.60 1.85 54.09
N GLN A 31 -11.32 2.96 53.86
CA GLN A 31 -10.85 4.37 53.82
C GLN A 31 -10.34 4.81 55.22
N PRO A 32 -10.01 6.11 55.47
CA PRO A 32 -9.28 7.14 54.71
C PRO A 32 -8.22 7.83 55.61
N HIS A 33 -7.33 8.67 55.07
CA HIS A 33 -6.78 9.78 55.87
C HIS A 33 -6.46 11.02 55.02
N HIS A 34 -7.03 12.13 55.48
CA HIS A 34 -6.88 13.51 55.04
C HIS A 34 -5.42 14.00 54.97
N SER A 35 -5.12 14.91 54.03
CA SER A 35 -4.75 16.29 54.38
C SER A 35 -4.63 17.20 53.15
N HIS A 36 -5.12 18.42 53.34
CA HIS A 36 -5.21 19.56 52.42
C HIS A 36 -3.91 20.01 51.73
N LYS A 37 -4.03 20.53 50.50
CA LYS A 37 -3.52 21.87 50.14
C LYS A 37 -4.10 22.37 48.81
N ASN A 38 -4.58 23.62 48.85
CA ASN A 38 -5.12 24.42 47.76
C ASN A 38 -4.08 24.69 46.65
N ASN A 39 -4.56 24.87 45.41
CA ASN A 39 -4.21 25.95 44.46
C ASN A 39 -4.99 25.70 43.17
N ILE A 40 -6.04 26.48 42.90
CA ILE A 40 -6.03 27.68 42.05
C ILE A 40 -5.44 27.39 40.66
N LEU A 41 -6.35 27.45 39.68
CA LEU A 41 -6.13 27.88 38.30
C LEU A 41 -4.91 27.28 37.57
N HIS A 42 -5.17 26.29 36.73
CA HIS A 42 -4.91 26.46 35.30
C HIS A 42 -5.85 25.51 34.57
N LYS A 43 -7.00 26.05 34.18
CA LYS A 43 -7.76 25.56 33.04
C LYS A 43 -6.88 25.86 31.83
N GLU A 44 -5.84 25.05 31.62
CA GLU A 44 -5.12 25.06 30.36
C GLU A 44 -6.15 24.67 29.31
N ASN A 45 -6.58 25.68 28.56
CA ASN A 45 -7.20 25.51 27.27
C ASN A 45 -6.34 24.48 26.53
N LYS A 46 -6.87 23.26 26.44
CA LYS A 46 -6.41 22.22 25.54
C LYS A 46 -6.82 22.67 24.13
N ASP A 47 -6.33 23.83 23.72
CA ASP A 47 -6.21 24.20 22.31
C ASP A 47 -5.23 23.19 21.75
N SER A 48 -5.80 22.09 21.25
CA SER A 48 -5.08 21.11 20.45
C SER A 48 -4.31 21.90 19.40
N LEU A 49 -2.99 22.01 19.58
CA LEU A 49 -2.08 22.65 18.63
C LEU A 49 -2.34 22.03 17.27
N LYS A 50 -3.13 22.71 16.43
CA LYS A 50 -3.33 22.33 15.03
C LYS A 50 -1.96 22.46 14.39
N LYS A 51 -1.27 21.32 14.23
CA LYS A 51 0.06 21.30 13.65
C LYS A 51 -0.08 21.73 12.19
N GLU A 52 0.35 22.96 11.92
CA GLU A 52 0.38 23.53 10.57
C GLU A 52 1.62 22.99 9.85
N ILE A 53 1.44 22.53 8.61
CA ILE A 53 2.54 22.16 7.72
C ILE A 53 2.39 22.96 6.43
N LYS A 54 3.46 23.65 6.02
CA LYS A 54 3.52 24.34 4.74
C LYS A 54 4.18 23.43 3.69
N ILE A 55 3.49 23.20 2.57
CA ILE A 55 3.95 22.33 1.47
C ILE A 55 3.61 23.00 0.14
N GLY A 56 4.61 23.23 -0.72
CA GLY A 56 4.41 23.85 -2.04
C GLY A 56 3.79 25.25 -1.95
N GLY A 57 4.12 25.97 -0.87
CA GLY A 57 3.57 27.29 -0.56
C GLY A 57 2.17 27.31 0.07
N LYS A 58 1.49 26.16 0.22
CA LYS A 58 0.15 26.06 0.85
C LYS A 58 0.26 25.57 2.28
N LYS A 59 -0.61 26.09 3.16
CA LYS A 59 -0.72 25.68 4.56
C LYS A 59 -1.74 24.54 4.69
N PHE A 60 -1.36 23.47 5.38
CA PHE A 60 -2.21 22.33 5.69
C PHE A 60 -2.28 22.17 7.20
N TYR A 61 -3.49 21.94 7.73
CA TYR A 61 -3.70 21.74 9.15
C TYR A 61 -3.92 20.26 9.44
N ILE A 62 -3.10 19.69 10.32
CA ILE A 62 -3.33 18.34 10.84
C ILE A 62 -4.47 18.42 11.87
N GLN A 63 -5.56 17.70 11.62
CA GLN A 63 -6.65 17.53 12.59
C GLN A 63 -6.28 16.40 13.57
N ASN A 64 -6.24 16.67 14.88
CA ASN A 64 -6.20 15.65 15.96
C ASN A 64 -7.65 15.17 16.22
N GLU A 65 -7.98 13.91 16.54
CA GLU A 65 -7.34 13.00 17.51
C GLU A 65 -7.23 11.52 17.08
N TYR A 66 -7.67 11.11 15.87
CA TYR A 66 -7.69 9.67 15.52
C TYR A 66 -6.85 9.27 14.29
N LYS A 67 -6.52 10.20 13.39
CA LYS A 67 -5.73 9.90 12.18
C LYS A 67 -5.00 11.16 11.72
N ASN A 68 -3.74 11.35 12.13
CA ASN A 68 -2.81 12.39 11.66
C ASN A 68 -2.61 12.39 10.13
N GLN A 69 -3.68 12.63 9.37
CA GLN A 69 -3.80 12.28 7.96
C GLN A 69 -4.31 13.47 7.15
N LEU A 70 -3.50 13.95 6.22
CA LEU A 70 -3.92 14.94 5.23
C LEU A 70 -4.64 14.25 4.07
N THR A 71 -5.64 14.90 3.48
CA THR A 71 -6.30 14.38 2.26
C THR A 71 -5.88 15.20 1.06
N PHE A 72 -5.43 14.52 0.01
CA PHE A 72 -5.05 15.11 -1.26
C PHE A 72 -5.77 14.41 -2.41
N SER A 73 -6.22 15.19 -3.37
CA SER A 73 -6.57 14.69 -4.70
C SER A 73 -5.31 14.36 -5.51
N LEU A 74 -5.45 13.46 -6.49
CA LEU A 74 -4.39 13.15 -7.44
C LEU A 74 -3.88 14.41 -8.17
N LYS A 75 -4.79 15.35 -8.48
CA LYS A 75 -4.45 16.63 -9.10
C LYS A 75 -3.56 17.48 -8.19
N GLU A 76 -3.86 17.56 -6.91
CA GLU A 76 -3.04 18.31 -5.95
C GLU A 76 -1.66 17.70 -5.77
N ILE A 77 -1.54 16.37 -5.67
CA ILE A 77 -0.22 15.72 -5.59
C ILE A 77 0.60 15.98 -6.86
N LYS A 78 0.00 15.85 -8.04
CA LYS A 78 0.69 16.17 -9.31
C LYS A 78 1.20 17.61 -9.34
N GLN A 79 0.41 18.57 -8.86
CA GLN A 79 0.82 19.98 -8.73
C GLN A 79 1.95 20.19 -7.71
N LEU A 80 1.94 19.45 -6.60
CA LEU A 80 3.02 19.52 -5.60
C LEU A 80 4.33 18.96 -6.16
N ILE A 81 4.27 17.83 -6.87
CA ILE A 81 5.43 17.23 -7.54
C ILE A 81 5.99 18.19 -8.58
N SER A 82 5.15 18.76 -9.45
CA SER A 82 5.61 19.66 -10.53
C SER A 82 6.27 20.95 -10.03
N LYS A 83 5.87 21.43 -8.84
CA LYS A 83 6.49 22.62 -8.23
C LYS A 83 7.86 22.34 -7.62
N GLY A 84 8.18 21.06 -7.37
CA GLY A 84 9.29 20.67 -6.51
C GLY A 84 9.03 21.02 -5.05
N LEU A 85 9.69 20.29 -4.16
CA LEU A 85 9.72 20.59 -2.74
C LEU A 85 11.09 21.13 -2.36
N LYS A 86 11.12 22.09 -1.44
CA LYS A 86 12.37 22.49 -0.79
C LYS A 86 12.79 21.41 0.22
N ASN A 87 14.08 21.30 0.50
CA ASN A 87 14.62 20.34 1.48
C ASN A 87 13.92 20.39 2.86
N GLU A 88 13.54 21.59 3.31
CA GLU A 88 12.79 21.77 4.56
C GLU A 88 11.39 21.17 4.50
N GLU A 89 10.70 21.33 3.37
CA GLU A 89 9.36 20.78 3.14
C GLU A 89 9.43 19.25 3.06
N GLU A 90 10.43 18.69 2.38
CA GLU A 90 10.67 17.24 2.33
C GLU A 90 10.86 16.63 3.72
N LYS A 91 11.68 17.27 4.57
CA LYS A 91 11.88 16.86 5.96
C LYS A 91 10.58 16.94 6.76
N ALA A 92 9.79 17.99 6.58
CA ALA A 92 8.53 18.19 7.28
C ALA A 92 7.47 17.13 6.91
N ILE A 93 7.45 16.66 5.65
CA ILE A 93 6.45 15.69 5.18
C ILE A 93 6.85 14.22 5.36
N LYS A 94 8.09 13.93 5.77
CA LYS A 94 8.64 12.56 5.86
C LYS A 94 7.75 11.58 6.64
N ASN A 95 7.13 12.06 7.71
CA ASN A 95 6.28 11.25 8.60
C ASN A 95 4.80 11.61 8.52
N VAL A 96 4.41 12.47 7.57
CA VAL A 96 3.01 12.87 7.39
C VAL A 96 2.26 11.74 6.72
N LEU A 97 1.20 11.25 7.35
CA LEU A 97 0.29 10.30 6.71
C LEU A 97 -0.69 11.08 5.85
N ALA A 98 -1.08 10.47 4.73
CA ALA A 98 -1.99 11.08 3.80
C ALA A 98 -2.98 10.07 3.20
N LYS A 99 -4.07 10.61 2.69
CA LYS A 99 -5.12 9.94 1.92
C LYS A 99 -5.02 10.49 0.51
N LEU A 100 -4.89 9.61 -0.49
CA LEU A 100 -4.94 9.98 -1.89
C LEU A 100 -6.32 9.64 -2.46
N THR A 101 -6.94 10.59 -3.15
CA THR A 101 -8.24 10.39 -3.81
C THR A 101 -8.24 10.77 -5.29
N TYR A 102 -9.10 10.12 -6.07
CA TYR A 102 -9.40 10.44 -7.47
C TYR A 102 -10.90 10.23 -7.72
N GLU A 103 -11.61 11.22 -8.26
CA GLU A 103 -13.06 11.13 -8.53
C GLU A 103 -13.88 10.56 -7.34
N ASN A 104 -13.61 11.05 -6.13
CA ASN A 104 -14.20 10.58 -4.86
C ASN A 104 -13.84 9.15 -4.42
N LEU A 105 -13.01 8.42 -5.18
CA LEU A 105 -12.47 7.12 -4.82
C LEU A 105 -11.16 7.25 -4.06
N ILE A 106 -10.95 6.35 -3.09
CA ILE A 106 -9.72 6.28 -2.31
C ILE A 106 -8.70 5.40 -3.06
N ILE A 107 -7.56 5.99 -3.44
CA ILE A 107 -6.43 5.25 -4.00
C ILE A 107 -5.54 4.71 -2.87
N PHE A 108 -5.11 5.61 -1.98
CA PHE A 108 -4.31 5.26 -0.81
C PHE A 108 -4.94 5.81 0.45
N LYS A 109 -4.85 5.01 1.52
CA LYS A 109 -5.26 5.40 2.87
C LYS A 109 -4.14 5.09 3.83
N ASN A 110 -3.88 6.03 4.73
CA ASN A 110 -2.88 5.94 5.79
C ASN A 110 -1.47 5.64 5.27
N LYS A 111 -1.09 6.20 4.12
CA LYS A 111 0.23 6.04 3.50
C LYS A 111 1.03 7.34 3.67
N LYS A 112 2.35 7.25 3.84
CA LYS A 112 3.20 8.44 3.98
C LYS A 112 3.09 9.33 2.73
N LEU A 113 3.02 10.64 2.92
CA LEU A 113 2.89 11.60 1.82
C LEU A 113 4.06 11.49 0.84
N ILE A 114 5.29 11.33 1.35
CA ILE A 114 6.48 11.14 0.52
C ILE A 114 6.39 9.90 -0.37
N GLU A 115 5.82 8.80 0.15
CA GLU A 115 5.61 7.58 -0.64
C GLU A 115 4.53 7.79 -1.70
N ILE A 116 3.44 8.48 -1.36
CA ILE A 116 2.39 8.84 -2.32
C ILE A 116 2.98 9.69 -3.46
N MET A 117 3.81 10.69 -3.13
CA MET A 117 4.46 11.54 -4.13
C MET A 117 5.41 10.74 -5.03
N ARG A 118 6.24 9.86 -4.46
CA ARG A 118 7.12 8.96 -5.24
C ARG A 118 6.33 8.07 -6.18
N ILE A 119 5.22 7.49 -5.69
CA ILE A 119 4.32 6.66 -6.51
C ILE A 119 3.73 7.48 -7.65
N VAL A 120 3.11 8.61 -7.36
CA VAL A 120 2.45 9.44 -8.37
C VAL A 120 3.45 9.96 -9.41
N ASN A 121 4.70 10.26 -9.02
CA ASN A 121 5.76 10.67 -9.93
C ASN A 121 6.10 9.55 -10.94
N GLY A 122 6.27 8.31 -10.47
CA GLY A 122 6.60 7.16 -11.32
C GLY A 122 5.49 6.69 -12.25
N MET A 123 4.24 7.06 -11.96
CA MET A 123 3.09 6.58 -12.73
C MET A 123 2.80 7.40 -14.00
N GLU A 124 3.45 8.56 -14.19
CA GLU A 124 3.32 9.40 -15.38
C GLU A 124 1.83 9.85 -15.62
N PRO A 125 1.43 10.50 -16.74
CA PRO A 125 0.02 10.80 -17.00
C PRO A 125 -0.88 9.57 -17.17
N ASN A 126 -0.30 8.37 -17.24
CA ASN A 126 -0.93 7.13 -17.70
C ASN A 126 -1.79 6.41 -16.66
N TRP A 127 -2.14 7.05 -15.53
CA TRP A 127 -2.92 6.40 -14.47
C TRP A 127 -4.41 6.67 -14.68
N THR A 128 -5.11 5.70 -15.24
CA THR A 128 -6.52 5.84 -15.62
C THR A 128 -7.40 4.94 -14.77
N LEU A 129 -8.57 5.47 -14.38
CA LEU A 129 -9.67 4.67 -13.86
C LEU A 129 -10.32 3.92 -15.02
N LEU A 130 -10.08 2.61 -15.10
CA LEU A 130 -10.69 1.78 -16.14
C LEU A 130 -12.09 1.34 -15.72
N LYS A 131 -13.04 1.44 -16.65
CA LYS A 131 -14.39 0.88 -16.50
C LYS A 131 -14.44 -0.60 -16.86
N THR A 132 -13.66 -0.99 -17.87
CA THR A 132 -13.57 -2.34 -18.41
C THR A 132 -12.12 -2.68 -18.70
N TYR A 133 -11.80 -3.97 -18.65
CA TYR A 133 -10.49 -4.52 -18.99
C TYR A 133 -10.67 -6.00 -19.35
N GLU A 134 -9.68 -6.58 -20.03
CA GLU A 134 -9.64 -8.00 -20.32
C GLU A 134 -9.42 -8.80 -19.02
N ASN A 135 -10.44 -9.57 -18.61
CA ASN A 135 -10.44 -10.33 -17.35
C ASN A 135 -10.40 -11.85 -17.61
N THR A 136 -10.01 -12.25 -18.81
CA THR A 136 -9.81 -13.65 -19.16
C THR A 136 -8.33 -14.01 -19.16
N ASN A 137 -8.05 -15.31 -19.17
CA ASN A 137 -6.69 -15.78 -19.41
C ASN A 137 -6.36 -15.60 -20.89
N VAL A 138 -5.19 -15.03 -21.17
CA VAL A 138 -4.72 -14.70 -22.50
C VAL A 138 -3.47 -15.51 -22.78
N ASN A 139 -3.49 -16.31 -23.85
CA ASN A 139 -2.31 -17.02 -24.28
C ASN A 139 -1.36 -16.08 -25.04
N ILE A 140 -0.06 -16.34 -24.95
CA ILE A 140 0.95 -15.50 -25.60
C ILE A 140 0.77 -15.36 -27.12
N ASN A 141 0.13 -16.33 -27.78
CA ASN A 141 -0.13 -16.29 -29.20
C ASN A 141 -1.22 -15.26 -29.57
N GLU A 142 -2.01 -14.78 -28.60
CA GLU A 142 -3.05 -13.77 -28.78
C GLU A 142 -2.46 -12.36 -28.61
N ILE A 143 -1.58 -11.97 -29.54
CA ILE A 143 -0.73 -10.77 -29.45
C ILE A 143 -1.49 -9.49 -29.09
N ASP A 144 -2.64 -9.25 -29.73
CA ASP A 144 -3.46 -8.07 -29.47
C ASP A 144 -4.04 -8.05 -28.06
N LYS A 145 -4.43 -9.21 -27.53
CA LYS A 145 -4.90 -9.34 -26.16
C LYS A 145 -3.75 -9.18 -25.16
N ILE A 146 -2.57 -9.74 -25.45
CA ILE A 146 -1.36 -9.53 -24.64
C ILE A 146 -1.03 -8.05 -24.57
N LYS A 147 -1.05 -7.35 -25.71
CA LYS A 147 -0.85 -5.89 -25.75
C LYS A 147 -1.86 -5.16 -24.87
N ASN A 148 -3.14 -5.52 -24.96
CA ASN A 148 -4.20 -4.89 -24.17
C ASN A 148 -3.99 -5.09 -22.65
N ILE A 149 -3.69 -6.32 -22.20
CA ILE A 149 -3.43 -6.55 -20.76
C ILE A 149 -2.16 -5.84 -20.29
N LEU A 150 -1.13 -5.73 -21.12
CA LEU A 150 0.08 -4.96 -20.83
C LEU A 150 -0.23 -3.46 -20.67
N GLU A 151 -1.02 -2.88 -21.55
CA GLU A 151 -1.43 -1.46 -21.47
C GLU A 151 -2.32 -1.19 -20.25
N CYS A 152 -3.12 -2.17 -19.85
CA CYS A 152 -3.95 -2.11 -18.65
C CYS A 152 -3.17 -2.34 -17.34
N THR A 153 -1.97 -2.91 -17.41
CA THR A 153 -1.13 -3.20 -16.24
C THR A 153 -0.84 -1.91 -15.46
N MET A 154 -0.99 -1.99 -14.14
CA MET A 154 -0.83 -0.86 -13.20
C MET A 154 -1.90 0.23 -13.27
N ASN A 155 -2.90 0.14 -14.15
CA ASN A 155 -4.10 0.97 -14.04
C ASN A 155 -4.95 0.54 -12.85
N PHE A 156 -5.97 1.34 -12.52
CA PHE A 156 -6.85 1.03 -11.41
C PHE A 156 -8.31 0.94 -11.84
N ILE A 157 -9.04 0.07 -11.16
CA ILE A 157 -10.47 -0.12 -11.33
C ILE A 157 -11.19 0.26 -10.04
N GLN A 158 -12.46 0.62 -10.14
CA GLN A 158 -13.28 0.81 -8.94
C GLN A 158 -13.53 -0.53 -8.25
N HIS A 159 -13.36 -0.57 -6.93
CA HIS A 159 -13.81 -1.70 -6.14
C HIS A 159 -15.35 -1.71 -6.11
N SER A 160 -15.98 -2.80 -6.56
CA SER A 160 -17.43 -2.93 -6.68
C SER A 160 -18.23 -2.41 -5.48
N ASN A 161 -17.86 -2.84 -4.28
CA ASN A 161 -18.61 -2.56 -3.05
C ASN A 161 -17.96 -1.51 -2.14
N LYS A 162 -16.98 -0.74 -2.62
CA LYS A 162 -16.22 0.21 -1.78
C LYS A 162 -15.89 1.49 -2.53
N LYS A 163 -15.83 2.61 -1.79
CA LYS A 163 -15.29 3.90 -2.30
C LYS A 163 -13.76 3.88 -2.38
N SER A 164 -13.20 2.86 -3.02
CA SER A 164 -11.76 2.66 -3.17
C SER A 164 -11.45 2.03 -4.52
N VAL A 165 -10.18 2.05 -4.90
CA VAL A 165 -9.72 1.42 -6.13
C VAL A 165 -9.00 0.10 -5.85
N LEU A 166 -8.82 -0.70 -6.90
CA LEU A 166 -7.92 -1.85 -6.96
C LEU A 166 -6.93 -1.63 -8.11
N PHE A 167 -5.69 -2.08 -7.95
CA PHE A 167 -4.63 -2.00 -8.96
C PHE A 167 -4.63 -3.26 -9.82
N LEU A 168 -4.59 -3.13 -11.13
CA LEU A 168 -4.48 -4.26 -12.04
C LEU A 168 -3.04 -4.76 -12.08
N SER A 169 -2.83 -5.97 -11.56
CA SER A 169 -1.55 -6.69 -11.59
C SER A 169 -1.54 -7.63 -12.77
N LEU A 170 -0.48 -7.61 -13.57
CA LEU A 170 -0.21 -8.69 -14.52
C LEU A 170 0.18 -9.95 -13.74
N ARG A 171 -0.33 -11.09 -14.18
CA ARG A 171 -0.03 -12.43 -13.66
C ARG A 171 0.33 -13.34 -14.81
N SER A 172 1.14 -14.35 -14.51
CA SER A 172 1.47 -15.44 -15.40
C SER A 172 1.44 -16.76 -14.65
N ASP A 173 1.18 -17.84 -15.38
CA ASP A 173 1.38 -19.22 -14.92
C ASP A 173 2.77 -19.77 -15.28
N TYR A 174 3.63 -18.94 -15.88
CA TYR A 174 4.95 -19.32 -16.42
C TYR A 174 4.87 -20.37 -17.55
N ALA A 175 3.68 -20.60 -18.10
CA ALA A 175 3.38 -21.54 -19.17
C ALA A 175 2.63 -20.83 -20.33
N ASP A 176 3.14 -19.66 -20.70
CA ASP A 176 2.67 -18.81 -21.80
C ASP A 176 1.26 -18.20 -21.62
N ASN A 177 0.65 -18.30 -20.43
CA ASN A 177 -0.64 -17.67 -20.18
C ASN A 177 -0.51 -16.50 -19.20
N PHE A 178 -1.29 -15.45 -19.47
CA PHE A 178 -1.22 -14.17 -18.77
C PHE A 178 -2.62 -13.63 -18.50
N TRP A 179 -2.82 -12.99 -17.35
CA TRP A 179 -4.11 -12.36 -17.02
C TRP A 179 -3.92 -11.18 -16.07
N LEU A 180 -4.95 -10.32 -15.99
CA LEU A 180 -5.00 -9.25 -15.03
C LEU A 180 -5.72 -9.68 -13.76
N LYS A 181 -5.11 -9.41 -12.61
CA LYS A 181 -5.70 -9.66 -11.30
C LYS A 181 -5.81 -8.35 -10.51
N PRO A 182 -7.00 -7.93 -10.09
CA PRO A 182 -7.17 -6.78 -9.20
C PRO A 182 -6.52 -7.02 -7.84
N GLN A 183 -5.75 -6.04 -7.36
CA GLN A 183 -5.01 -6.09 -6.11
C GLN A 183 -5.30 -4.85 -5.25
N LYS A 184 -5.41 -5.06 -3.92
CA LYS A 184 -5.55 -3.95 -2.96
C LYS A 184 -4.21 -3.27 -2.67
N SER A 185 -3.14 -4.06 -2.62
CA SER A 185 -1.79 -3.58 -2.34
C SER A 185 -1.10 -3.19 -3.65
N PHE A 186 -0.66 -1.93 -3.72
CA PHE A 186 0.10 -1.43 -4.86
C PHE A 186 1.46 -2.12 -5.01
N ILE A 187 2.13 -2.41 -3.89
CA ILE A 187 3.44 -3.07 -3.90
C ILE A 187 3.31 -4.49 -4.46
N VAL A 188 2.33 -5.26 -3.96
CA VAL A 188 2.04 -6.61 -4.47
C VAL A 188 1.68 -6.56 -5.96
N ALA A 189 0.92 -5.55 -6.39
CA ALA A 189 0.59 -5.41 -7.80
C ALA A 189 1.83 -5.18 -8.68
N ILE A 190 2.80 -4.40 -8.20
CA ILE A 190 4.07 -4.16 -8.91
C ILE A 190 4.91 -5.41 -8.95
N GLU A 191 5.16 -6.04 -7.80
CA GLU A 191 6.05 -7.21 -7.68
C GLU A 191 5.61 -8.32 -8.63
N GLU A 192 4.32 -8.65 -8.57
CA GLU A 192 3.75 -9.74 -9.36
C GLU A 192 3.69 -9.40 -10.85
N SER A 193 3.46 -8.12 -11.18
CA SER A 193 3.57 -7.67 -12.57
C SER A 193 5.00 -7.73 -13.07
N MET A 194 5.98 -7.36 -12.24
CA MET A 194 7.39 -7.40 -12.60
C MET A 194 7.86 -8.83 -12.85
N ASP A 195 7.49 -9.76 -11.98
CA ASP A 195 7.82 -11.18 -12.14
C ASP A 195 7.18 -11.76 -13.41
N SER A 196 5.93 -11.38 -13.71
CA SER A 196 5.25 -11.79 -14.94
C SER A 196 5.92 -11.21 -16.20
N ILE A 197 6.37 -9.95 -16.15
CA ILE A 197 7.11 -9.34 -17.27
C ILE A 197 8.48 -10.01 -17.46
N LYS A 198 9.19 -10.36 -16.37
CA LYS A 198 10.45 -11.13 -16.45
C LYS A 198 10.24 -12.46 -17.15
N SER A 199 9.21 -13.22 -16.76
CA SER A 199 8.84 -14.47 -17.44
C SER A 199 8.55 -14.29 -18.93
N LEU A 200 8.05 -13.12 -19.35
CA LEU A 200 7.78 -12.80 -20.75
C LEU A 200 9.08 -12.56 -21.54
N ILE A 201 10.07 -11.91 -20.93
CA ILE A 201 11.32 -11.48 -21.59
C ILE A 201 12.48 -12.48 -21.43
N ASP A 202 12.42 -13.39 -20.46
CA ASP A 202 13.47 -14.40 -20.24
C ASP A 202 13.35 -15.58 -21.21
N ASN A 203 12.19 -15.77 -21.84
CA ASN A 203 11.94 -16.82 -22.83
C ASN A 203 12.18 -16.30 -24.26
N GLN A 204 13.22 -16.80 -24.94
CA GLN A 204 13.62 -16.37 -26.28
C GLN A 204 12.53 -16.57 -27.35
N ASP A 205 11.72 -17.64 -27.22
CA ASP A 205 10.60 -17.90 -28.13
C ASP A 205 9.52 -16.83 -27.96
N ASN A 206 9.28 -16.40 -26.73
CA ASN A 206 8.32 -15.37 -26.38
C ASN A 206 8.75 -14.00 -26.91
N ILE A 207 10.04 -13.67 -26.82
CA ILE A 207 10.59 -12.44 -27.41
C ILE A 207 10.31 -12.39 -28.92
N THR A 208 10.49 -13.50 -29.61
CA THR A 208 10.32 -13.57 -31.07
C THR A 208 8.85 -13.40 -31.45
N LYS A 209 7.93 -14.10 -30.77
CA LYS A 209 6.48 -13.98 -30.97
C LYS A 209 5.98 -12.55 -30.71
N LEU A 210 6.50 -11.89 -29.68
CA LEU A 210 6.03 -10.58 -29.22
C LEU A 210 6.82 -9.40 -29.79
N ALA A 211 7.63 -9.62 -30.82
CA ALA A 211 8.46 -8.58 -31.42
C ALA A 211 7.65 -7.34 -31.86
N SER A 212 6.42 -7.55 -32.36
CA SER A 212 5.50 -6.49 -32.79
C SER A 212 5.06 -5.56 -31.65
N ILE A 213 5.05 -6.05 -30.40
CA ILE A 213 4.63 -5.30 -29.20
C ILE A 213 5.78 -5.03 -28.23
N LYS A 214 7.03 -5.25 -28.64
CA LYS A 214 8.25 -5.01 -27.85
C LYS A 214 8.31 -3.63 -27.20
N LYS A 215 7.83 -2.58 -27.91
CA LYS A 215 7.76 -1.22 -27.36
C LYS A 215 6.83 -1.12 -26.15
N THR A 216 5.69 -1.80 -26.19
CA THR A 216 4.73 -1.85 -25.08
C THR A 216 5.32 -2.60 -23.89
N ILE A 217 5.95 -3.76 -24.12
CA ILE A 217 6.63 -4.52 -23.07
C ILE A 217 7.70 -3.67 -22.38
N ASN A 218 8.58 -3.03 -23.16
CA ASN A 218 9.63 -2.16 -22.61
C ASN A 218 9.09 -0.97 -21.83
N LYS A 219 7.99 -0.37 -22.29
CA LYS A 219 7.32 0.73 -21.57
C LYS A 219 6.80 0.25 -20.21
N VAL A 220 6.14 -0.90 -20.16
CA VAL A 220 5.62 -1.48 -18.92
C VAL A 220 6.75 -1.87 -17.98
N TYR A 221 7.79 -2.53 -18.50
CA TYR A 221 8.98 -2.89 -17.72
C TYR A 221 9.65 -1.67 -17.08
N LYS A 222 9.94 -0.62 -17.86
CA LYS A 222 10.54 0.62 -17.34
C LYS A 222 9.68 1.27 -16.25
N LYS A 223 8.36 1.29 -16.44
CA LYS A 223 7.41 1.82 -15.45
C LYS A 223 7.44 1.03 -14.15
N LEU A 224 7.47 -0.31 -14.23
CA LEU A 224 7.55 -1.16 -13.03
C LEU A 224 8.91 -1.01 -12.34
N ASN A 225 10.00 -0.97 -13.13
CA ASN A 225 11.36 -0.88 -12.62
C ASN A 225 11.66 0.44 -11.90
N PHE A 226 10.91 1.51 -12.18
CA PHE A 226 11.02 2.77 -11.44
C PHE A 226 10.76 2.62 -9.92
N PHE A 227 10.01 1.61 -9.50
CA PHE A 227 9.61 1.43 -8.10
C PHE A 227 10.55 0.55 -7.27
N PHE A 228 11.52 -0.11 -7.90
CA PHE A 228 12.57 -0.92 -7.28
C PHE A 228 13.86 -0.09 -7.15
#